data_AF-A0A455TZN5-F1
#
_entry.id   AF-A0A455TZN5-F1
#
_cell.length_a   1.000
_cell.length_b   1.000
_cell.length_c   1.000
_cell.angle_alpha   90.00
_cell.angle_beta   90.00
_cell.angle_gamma   90.00
#
_symmetry.space_group_name_H-M   'P 1'
#
loop_
_entity.id
_entity.type
_entity.pdbx_description
1 polymer ?
#
loop_
_entity_poly.entity_id
_entity_poly.type
_entity_poly.pdbx_seq_one_letter_code
_entity_poly.pdbx_strand_id
1 'polypeptide(L)'
;MTQMRWEQLLSPRRLHDQRSTSTREIGRSPFHKDHDRIVFSGSFRRLGRKTQVHPPTENDHIHTRLTHSLEVGCVGRSLGMIVGELLRDRLPEWITPADLGVIVQTACLGHDIGNPPLVTPASMPFATGFSVLKAVVC
;
A
#
# COMPACT_ATOMS: atom_id res chain seq x y z
N MET A 1 13.52 -27.42 2.92
CA MET A 1 12.95 -26.10 2.56
C MET A 1 11.58 -26.01 3.19
N THR A 2 11.36 -25.04 4.08
CA THR A 2 10.08 -24.89 4.79
C THR A 2 9.00 -24.43 3.81
N GLN A 3 7.92 -25.20 3.69
CA GLN A 3 6.81 -24.88 2.81
C GLN A 3 6.08 -23.63 3.34
N MET A 4 5.96 -22.60 2.50
CA MET A 4 5.22 -21.37 2.84
C MET A 4 3.73 -21.67 3.02
N ARG A 5 3.12 -21.15 4.09
CA ARG A 5 1.71 -21.34 4.41
C ARG A 5 0.86 -20.18 3.87
N TRP A 6 0.54 -20.21 2.58
CA TRP A 6 -0.14 -19.11 1.90
C TRP A 6 -1.52 -18.76 2.49
N GLU A 7 -2.26 -19.73 3.02
CA GLU A 7 -3.53 -19.46 3.70
C GLU A 7 -3.39 -18.55 4.93
N GLN A 8 -2.25 -18.62 5.62
CA GLN A 8 -1.97 -17.76 6.77
C GLN A 8 -1.50 -16.38 6.32
N LEU A 9 -0.67 -16.32 5.28
CA LEU A 9 -0.13 -15.08 4.73
C LEU A 9 -1.21 -14.23 4.05
N LEU A 10 -2.18 -14.87 3.39
CA LEU A 10 -3.28 -14.24 2.66
C LEU A 10 -4.60 -14.31 3.45
N SER A 11 -4.51 -14.20 4.78
CA SER A 11 -5.67 -14.25 5.66
C SER A 11 -6.56 -13.01 5.47
N PRO A 12 -7.88 -13.17 5.22
CA PRO A 12 -8.83 -12.05 5.14
C PRO A 12 -9.31 -11.56 6.52
N ARG A 13 -8.79 -12.14 7.61
CA ARG A 13 -9.19 -11.80 8.98
C ARG A 13 -8.75 -10.40 9.35
N ARG A 14 -9.62 -9.67 10.04
CA ARG A 14 -9.35 -8.32 10.53
C ARG A 14 -9.50 -8.24 12.04
N LEU A 15 -8.70 -7.37 12.64
CA LEU A 15 -8.79 -7.06 14.05
C LEU A 15 -10.17 -6.43 14.34
N HIS A 16 -10.90 -6.99 15.31
CA HIS A 16 -12.27 -6.62 15.71
C HIS A 16 -13.40 -7.06 14.77
N ASP A 17 -13.16 -7.93 13.80
CA ASP A 17 -14.24 -8.53 13.02
C ASP A 17 -14.83 -9.75 13.75
N GLN A 18 -15.87 -9.51 14.56
CA GLN A 18 -16.56 -10.59 15.29
C GLN A 18 -17.46 -11.45 14.39
N ARG A 19 -17.70 -11.01 13.14
CA ARG A 19 -18.44 -11.79 12.13
C ARG A 19 -17.42 -12.47 11.23
N SER A 20 -16.98 -13.66 11.62
CA SER A 20 -16.05 -14.53 10.87
C SER A 20 -16.55 -14.96 9.47
N THR A 21 -17.62 -14.37 8.95
CA THR A 21 -18.27 -14.73 7.70
C THR A 21 -18.37 -13.48 6.84
N SER A 22 -17.24 -13.06 6.27
CA SER A 22 -17.32 -12.28 5.03
C SER A 22 -17.83 -13.25 3.96
N THR A 23 -19.16 -13.33 3.81
CA THR A 23 -19.77 -13.93 2.63
C THR A 23 -19.03 -13.35 1.42
N ARG A 24 -18.46 -14.21 0.56
CA ARG A 24 -17.78 -13.75 -0.64
C ARG A 24 -18.80 -12.97 -1.46
N GLU A 25 -18.65 -11.65 -1.46
CA GLU A 25 -19.48 -10.77 -2.27
C GLU A 25 -19.04 -10.89 -3.72
N ILE A 26 -20.02 -11.02 -4.62
CA ILE A 26 -19.75 -11.06 -6.05
C ILE A 26 -19.14 -9.71 -6.45
N GLY A 27 -17.95 -9.76 -7.05
CA GLY A 27 -17.27 -8.59 -7.60
C GLY A 27 -16.30 -7.86 -6.66
N ARG A 28 -16.24 -8.19 -5.36
CA ARG A 28 -15.26 -7.58 -4.43
C ARG A 28 -14.66 -8.59 -3.46
N SER A 29 -13.35 -8.83 -3.58
CA SER A 29 -12.63 -9.61 -2.58
C SER A 29 -12.41 -8.81 -1.29
N PRO A 30 -12.12 -9.47 -0.15
CA PRO A 30 -11.76 -8.79 1.09
C PRO A 30 -10.63 -7.76 0.89
N PHE A 31 -9.65 -8.04 0.03
CA PHE A 31 -8.52 -7.15 -0.23
C PHE A 31 -8.93 -5.85 -0.94
N HIS A 32 -9.89 -5.92 -1.86
CA HIS A 32 -10.48 -4.71 -2.47
C HIS A 32 -11.15 -3.80 -1.43
N LYS A 33 -11.79 -4.39 -0.41
CA LYS A 33 -12.39 -3.61 0.68
C LYS A 33 -11.32 -2.90 1.51
N ASP A 34 -10.16 -3.51 1.72
CA ASP A 34 -9.04 -2.88 2.45
C ASP A 34 -8.38 -1.78 1.63
N HIS A 35 -8.21 -1.99 0.33
CA HIS A 35 -7.80 -0.94 -0.62
C HIS A 35 -8.70 0.30 -0.51
N ASP A 36 -10.02 0.10 -0.63
CA ASP A 36 -11.00 1.19 -0.57
C ASP A 36 -10.93 1.92 0.78
N ARG A 37 -10.76 1.20 1.89
CA ARG A 37 -10.59 1.81 3.23
C ARG A 37 -9.37 2.72 3.31
N ILE A 38 -8.25 2.34 2.71
CA ILE A 38 -7.05 3.18 2.68
C ILE A 38 -7.33 4.43 1.84
N VAL A 39 -7.82 4.27 0.61
CA VAL A 39 -8.09 5.37 -0.32
C VAL A 39 -9.08 6.38 0.26
N PHE A 40 -10.14 5.90 0.90
CA PHE A 40 -11.15 6.75 1.54
C PHE A 40 -10.80 7.21 2.96
N SER A 41 -9.62 6.86 3.48
CA SER A 41 -9.22 7.32 4.81
C SER A 41 -8.90 8.81 4.83
N GLY A 42 -9.22 9.49 5.93
CA GLY A 42 -8.80 10.88 6.14
C GLY A 42 -7.28 11.01 6.12
N SER A 43 -6.56 10.01 6.61
CA SER A 43 -5.10 10.00 6.68
C SER A 43 -4.43 9.96 5.31
N PHE A 44 -4.95 9.16 4.38
CA PHE A 44 -4.47 9.13 3.00
C PHE A 44 -4.75 10.46 2.27
N ARG A 45 -5.94 11.05 2.43
CA ARG A 45 -6.25 12.38 1.86
C ARG A 45 -5.31 13.48 2.35
N ARG A 46 -4.82 13.41 3.60
CA ARG A 46 -3.86 14.37 4.15
C ARG A 46 -2.50 14.33 3.44
N LEU A 47 -2.15 13.27 2.73
CA LEU A 47 -0.91 13.21 1.93
C LEU A 47 -0.91 14.22 0.79
N GLY A 48 -2.09 14.60 0.26
CA GLY A 48 -2.20 15.61 -0.80
C GLY A 48 -1.80 17.02 -0.36
N ARG A 49 -1.69 17.26 0.95
CA ARG A 49 -1.23 18.53 1.52
C ARG A 49 0.21 18.48 2.03
N LYS A 50 0.91 17.35 1.86
CA LYS A 50 2.32 17.19 2.25
C LYS A 50 3.18 17.28 1.00
N THR A 51 4.00 18.32 0.92
CA THR A 51 5.01 18.48 -0.12
C THR A 51 6.10 17.41 0.04
N GLN A 52 6.62 16.94 -1.08
CA GLN A 52 7.87 16.18 -1.11
C GLN A 52 9.04 17.14 -0.87
N VAL A 53 10.19 16.64 -0.42
CA VAL A 53 11.34 17.39 0.15
C VAL A 53 12.03 18.37 -0.83
N HIS A 54 11.50 18.60 -2.03
CA HIS A 54 12.11 19.50 -3.01
C HIS A 54 11.49 20.90 -2.96
N PRO A 55 12.29 21.98 -3.02
CA PRO A 55 11.77 23.33 -3.20
C PRO A 55 10.97 23.37 -4.52
N PRO A 56 9.82 24.07 -4.57
CA PRO A 56 9.09 24.23 -5.82
C PRO A 56 9.99 24.99 -6.81
N THR A 57 10.46 24.29 -7.83
CA THR A 57 11.09 24.90 -8.99
C THR A 57 9.99 25.51 -9.86
N GLU A 58 10.28 26.59 -10.60
CA GLU A 58 9.29 27.39 -11.36
C GLU A 58 8.53 26.61 -12.45
N ASN A 59 8.77 25.31 -12.59
CA ASN A 59 8.12 24.44 -13.55
C ASN A 59 7.87 23.06 -12.92
N ASP A 60 6.96 22.98 -11.94
CA ASP A 60 6.75 21.75 -11.17
C ASP A 60 5.31 21.24 -11.32
N HIS A 61 5.19 20.09 -11.98
CA HIS A 61 4.18 19.11 -11.59
C HIS A 61 4.51 18.66 -10.16
N ILE A 62 4.17 19.46 -9.14
CA ILE A 62 4.57 19.21 -7.75
C ILE A 62 4.03 17.85 -7.33
N HIS A 63 4.90 16.83 -7.30
CA HIS A 63 4.55 15.52 -6.77
C HIS A 63 4.32 15.69 -5.26
N THR A 64 3.07 15.57 -4.85
CA THR A 64 2.72 15.47 -3.44
C THR A 64 3.02 14.05 -2.97
N ARG A 65 3.11 13.85 -1.66
CA ARG A 65 3.24 12.49 -1.11
C ARG A 65 2.08 11.58 -1.51
N LEU A 66 0.93 12.16 -1.86
CA LEU A 66 -0.21 11.45 -2.42
C LEU A 66 0.04 10.95 -3.84
N THR A 67 0.50 11.80 -4.75
CA THR A 67 0.75 11.40 -6.14
C THR A 67 1.85 10.36 -6.23
N HIS A 68 2.92 10.53 -5.44
CA HIS A 68 3.96 9.51 -5.30
C HIS A 68 3.39 8.16 -4.81
N SER A 69 2.55 8.17 -3.77
CA SER A 69 1.95 6.93 -3.26
C SER A 69 1.05 6.26 -4.31
N LEU A 70 0.33 7.04 -5.13
CA LEU A 70 -0.49 6.52 -6.22
C LEU A 70 0.36 5.89 -7.34
N GLU A 71 1.46 6.53 -7.73
CA GLU A 71 2.41 6.01 -8.73
C GLU A 71 3.05 4.69 -8.27
N VAL A 72 3.60 4.67 -7.05
CA VAL A 72 4.18 3.47 -6.44
C VAL A 72 3.12 2.38 -6.29
N GLY A 73 1.88 2.74 -5.95
CA GLY A 73 0.75 1.82 -5.90
C GLY A 73 0.44 1.18 -7.26
N CYS A 74 0.47 1.95 -8.35
CA CYS A 74 0.27 1.43 -9.71
C CYS A 74 1.36 0.44 -10.13
N VAL A 75 2.63 0.76 -9.85
CA VAL A 75 3.77 -0.15 -10.12
C VAL A 75 3.65 -1.41 -9.26
N GLY A 76 3.36 -1.25 -7.97
CA GLY A 76 3.16 -2.35 -7.02
C GLY A 76 2.04 -3.29 -7.44
N ARG A 77 0.92 -2.76 -7.96
CA ARG A 77 -0.18 -3.60 -8.51
C ARG A 77 0.32 -4.50 -9.63
N SER A 78 1.01 -3.93 -10.61
CA SER A 78 1.52 -4.68 -11.76
C SER A 78 2.50 -5.77 -11.31
N LEU A 79 3.42 -5.45 -10.39
CA LEU A 79 4.34 -6.43 -9.82
C LEU A 79 3.62 -7.55 -9.07
N GLY A 80 2.62 -7.20 -8.24
CA GLY A 80 1.82 -8.17 -7.49
C GLY A 80 1.05 -9.12 -8.41
N MET A 81 0.49 -8.61 -9.52
CA MET A 81 -0.17 -9.44 -10.53
C MET A 81 0.82 -10.39 -11.22
N ILE A 82 1.98 -9.91 -11.63
CA ILE A 82 3.03 -10.75 -12.26
C ILE A 82 3.45 -11.87 -11.30
N VAL A 83 3.74 -11.54 -10.04
CA VAL A 83 4.10 -12.54 -9.04
C VAL A 83 2.95 -13.52 -8.78
N GLY A 84 1.70 -13.04 -8.77
CA GLY A 84 0.53 -13.91 -8.62
C GLY A 84 0.36 -14.89 -9.77
N GLU A 85 0.65 -14.48 -11.01
CA GLU A 85 0.68 -15.38 -12.17
C GLU A 85 1.76 -16.46 -12.01
N LEU A 86 2.97 -16.07 -11.63
CA LEU A 86 4.10 -17.00 -11.44
C LEU A 86 3.90 -17.99 -10.29
N LEU A 87 3.07 -17.63 -9.31
CA LEU A 87 2.80 -18.44 -8.12
C LEU A 87 1.44 -19.15 -8.16
N ARG A 88 0.71 -19.11 -9.28
CA ARG A 88 -0.68 -19.61 -9.38
C ARG A 88 -0.85 -21.00 -8.78
N ASP A 89 0.03 -21.95 -9.09
CA ASP A 89 -0.05 -23.34 -8.62
C ASP A 89 0.24 -23.52 -7.12
N ARG A 90 0.76 -22.47 -6.46
CA ARG A 90 1.12 -22.46 -5.04
C ARG A 90 0.13 -21.67 -4.19
N LEU A 91 -0.74 -20.87 -4.81
CA LEU A 91 -1.70 -20.03 -4.12
C LEU A 91 -2.99 -20.80 -3.80
N PRO A 92 -3.74 -20.39 -2.75
CA PRO A 92 -5.06 -20.94 -2.49
C PRO A 92 -6.00 -20.71 -3.69
N GLU A 93 -6.87 -21.67 -4.01
CA GLU A 93 -7.77 -21.63 -5.18
C GLU A 93 -8.65 -20.37 -5.25
N TRP A 94 -8.97 -19.80 -4.08
CA TRP A 94 -9.81 -18.62 -3.98
C TRP A 94 -9.09 -17.28 -4.17
N ILE A 95 -7.76 -17.31 -4.27
CA ILE A 95 -6.92 -16.15 -4.51
C ILE A 95 -6.63 -16.05 -6.00
N THR A 96 -6.93 -14.88 -6.57
CA THR A 96 -6.54 -14.57 -7.95
C THR A 96 -5.24 -13.74 -7.98
N PRO A 97 -4.49 -13.73 -9.09
CA PRO A 97 -3.37 -12.81 -9.25
C PRO A 97 -3.77 -11.34 -9.11
N ALA A 98 -5.01 -10.99 -9.46
CA ALA A 98 -5.57 -9.66 -9.23
C ALA A 98 -5.65 -9.32 -7.73
N ASP A 99 -5.99 -10.29 -6.86
CA ASP A 99 -5.99 -10.09 -5.41
C ASP A 99 -4.60 -9.77 -4.88
N LEU A 100 -3.56 -10.46 -5.37
CA LEU A 100 -2.17 -10.13 -5.03
C LEU A 100 -1.78 -8.73 -5.50
N GLY A 101 -2.18 -8.35 -6.71
CA GLY A 101 -2.03 -6.99 -7.21
C GLY A 101 -2.63 -5.96 -6.26
N VAL A 102 -3.87 -6.19 -5.80
CA VAL A 102 -4.56 -5.28 -4.87
C VAL A 102 -3.90 -5.26 -3.50
N ILE A 103 -3.44 -6.40 -2.98
CA ILE A 103 -2.71 -6.46 -1.69
C ILE A 103 -1.45 -5.60 -1.76
N VAL A 104 -0.61 -5.79 -2.80
CA VAL A 104 0.64 -5.04 -2.96
C VAL A 104 0.35 -3.56 -3.17
N GLN A 105 -0.62 -3.22 -4.03
CA GLN A 105 -1.05 -1.84 -4.23
C GLN A 105 -1.47 -1.19 -2.91
N THR A 106 -2.29 -1.87 -2.11
CA THR A 106 -2.80 -1.37 -0.83
C THR A 106 -1.65 -1.11 0.15
N ALA A 107 -0.67 -2.01 0.23
CA ALA A 107 0.53 -1.80 1.03
C ALA A 107 1.34 -0.58 0.56
N CYS A 108 1.51 -0.43 -0.76
CA CYS A 108 2.13 0.74 -1.37
C CYS A 108 1.38 2.04 -1.05
N LEU A 109 0.04 2.07 -1.09
CA LEU A 109 -0.72 3.28 -0.71
C LEU A 109 -0.56 3.61 0.78
N GLY A 110 -0.46 2.59 1.62
CA GLY A 110 -0.30 2.71 3.07
C GLY A 110 1.09 3.14 3.53
N HIS A 111 2.14 2.95 2.71
CA HIS A 111 3.54 3.10 3.13
C HIS A 111 3.86 4.48 3.72
N ASP A 112 3.14 5.50 3.25
CA ASP A 112 3.43 6.89 3.55
C ASP A 112 2.44 7.53 4.55
N ILE A 113 1.41 6.81 4.99
CA ILE A 113 0.34 7.35 5.84
C ILE A 113 0.82 7.82 7.22
N GLY A 114 1.86 7.18 7.77
CA GLY A 114 2.37 7.45 9.12
C GLY A 114 3.43 8.55 9.23
N ASN A 115 3.97 9.04 8.12
CA ASN A 115 5.14 9.91 8.17
C ASN A 115 4.75 11.32 8.65
N PRO A 116 5.43 11.86 9.69
CA PRO A 116 5.13 13.18 10.25
C PRO A 116 5.33 14.29 9.21
N PRO A 117 4.65 15.44 9.37
CA PRO A 117 4.95 16.62 8.56
C PRO A 117 6.35 17.13 8.92
N LEU A 118 7.14 17.56 7.93
CA LEU A 118 8.38 18.29 8.15
C LEU A 118 8.05 19.72 8.58
N VAL A 119 7.53 19.87 9.80
CA VAL A 119 7.24 21.17 10.38
C VAL A 119 8.12 21.26 11.61
N THR A 120 9.20 22.02 11.47
CA THR A 120 10.27 22.39 12.43
C THR A 120 11.60 21.61 12.33
N PRO A 121 12.75 22.30 12.45
CA PRO A 121 14.10 21.71 12.54
C PRO A 121 14.24 20.66 13.65
N ALA A 122 13.40 20.71 14.69
CA ALA A 122 13.41 19.77 15.81
C ALA A 122 12.97 18.34 15.45
N SER A 123 12.28 18.15 14.31
CA SER A 123 11.83 16.83 13.84
C SER A 123 12.80 16.15 12.86
N MET A 124 13.86 16.85 12.44
CA MET A 124 14.85 16.36 11.48
C MET A 124 15.57 15.06 11.87
N PRO A 125 15.99 14.81 13.14
CA PRO A 125 16.70 13.58 13.46
C PRO A 125 15.81 12.32 13.41
N PHE A 126 14.49 12.47 13.49
CA PHE A 126 13.54 11.35 13.32
C PHE A 126 13.16 11.11 11.85
N ALA A 127 13.20 12.15 11.01
CA ALA A 127 12.83 12.07 9.59
C ALA A 127 13.94 11.53 8.68
N THR A 128 15.21 11.63 9.09
CA THR A 128 16.36 11.19 8.28
C THR A 128 16.44 9.67 8.17
N GLY A 129 16.12 8.91 9.23
CA GLY A 129 16.14 7.45 9.21
C GLY A 129 15.09 6.82 8.28
N PHE A 130 13.90 7.41 8.16
CA PHE A 130 12.82 6.91 7.30
C PHE A 130 13.02 7.25 5.81
N SER A 131 13.82 8.26 5.50
CA SER A 131 14.04 8.72 4.12
C SER A 131 15.01 7.83 3.36
N VAL A 132 15.96 7.16 4.04
CA VAL A 132 16.95 6.27 3.40
C VAL A 132 16.32 4.97 2.89
N LEU A 133 15.23 4.49 3.50
CA LEU A 133 14.50 3.32 3.01
C LEU A 133 13.67 3.60 1.73
N LYS A 134 13.38 4.87 1.44
CA LYS A 134 12.65 5.27 0.22
C LYS A 134 13.50 5.15 -1.05
N ALA A 135 14.82 5.26 -0.94
CA ALA A 135 15.74 5.20 -2.07
C ALA A 135 15.96 3.78 -2.65
N VAL A 136 15.39 2.74 -2.04
CA VAL A 136 15.52 1.35 -2.53
C VAL A 136 14.30 0.93 -3.37
N VAL A 137 13.24 1.74 -3.38
CA VAL A 137 12.05 1.55 -4.23
C VAL A 137 11.80 2.76 -5.16
N CYS A 138 12.46 3.90 -4.91
CA CYS A 138 12.58 5.01 -5.86
C CYS A 138 13.79 4.83 -6.79
#